data_AF-A0A7V9DXQ0-F1
#
_entry.id   AF-A0A7V9DXQ0-F1
#
_cell.length_a   1.000
_cell.length_b   1.000
_cell.length_c   1.000
_cell.angle_alpha   90.00
_cell.angle_beta   90.00
_cell.angle_gamma   90.00
#
_symmetry.space_group_name_H-M   'P 1'
#
loop_
_entity.id
_entity.type
_entity.pdbx_description
1 polymer ?
#
loop_
_entity_poly.entity_id
_entity_poly.type
_entity_poly.pdbx_seq_one_letter_code
_entity_poly.pdbx_strand_id
1 'polypeptide(L)'
;MNTSVAKLALSVTAILALLFGVAVALRDDTVPTPAPRPAAALFTHTFNDADGTPQPIAQWHGHWLLVNFWATWCAPCVEEMPDLQTVRGEYA
;
A
#
# COMPACT_ATOMS: atom_id res chain seq x y z
N MET A 1 -20.23 40.06 27.92
CA MET A 1 -19.77 38.69 27.59
C MET A 1 -19.20 38.07 28.86
N ASN A 2 -19.78 36.97 29.35
CA ASN A 2 -19.59 36.49 30.72
C ASN A 2 -18.30 35.66 30.85
N THR A 3 -17.41 36.01 31.78
CA THR A 3 -16.10 35.35 31.97
C THR A 3 -16.23 33.86 32.29
N SER A 4 -17.36 33.44 32.86
CA SER A 4 -17.69 32.04 33.09
C SER A 4 -17.92 31.25 31.80
N VAL A 5 -18.51 31.87 30.77
CA VAL A 5 -18.76 31.22 29.46
C VAL A 5 -17.45 31.03 28.70
N ALA A 6 -16.53 31.99 28.78
CA ALA A 6 -15.21 31.89 28.15
C ALA A 6 -14.34 30.78 28.76
N LYS A 7 -14.38 30.63 30.09
CA LYS A 7 -13.67 29.54 30.79
C LYS A 7 -14.22 28.17 30.40
N LEU A 8 -15.55 28.04 30.35
CA LEU A 8 -16.23 26.79 29.98
C LEU A 8 -15.90 26.37 28.54
N ALA A 9 -15.88 27.32 27.60
CA ALA A 9 -15.48 27.07 26.21
C ALA A 9 -14.02 26.59 26.12
N LEU A 10 -13.09 27.26 26.82
CA LEU A 10 -11.66 26.89 26.80
C LEU A 10 -11.43 25.48 27.37
N SER A 11 -12.11 25.13 28.46
CA SER A 11 -12.04 23.80 29.07
C SER A 11 -12.56 22.71 28.13
N VAL A 12 -13.69 22.95 27.46
CA VAL A 12 -14.26 21.98 26.51
C VAL A 12 -13.34 21.77 25.31
N THR A 13 -12.77 22.83 24.74
CA THR A 13 -11.82 22.70 23.62
C THR A 13 -10.57 21.92 24.03
N ALA A 14 -10.02 22.17 25.22
CA ALA A 14 -8.86 21.44 25.72
C ALA A 14 -9.16 19.95 25.92
N ILE A 15 -10.33 19.62 26.47
CA ILE A 15 -10.77 18.23 26.65
C ILE A 15 -10.95 17.54 25.30
N LEU A 16 -11.60 18.18 24.33
CA LEU A 16 -11.80 17.61 23.00
C LEU A 16 -10.47 17.36 22.27
N ALA A 17 -9.53 18.30 22.36
CA ALA A 17 -8.19 18.14 21.77
C ALA A 17 -7.42 16.98 22.43
N LEU A 18 -7.49 16.86 23.76
CA LEU A 18 -6.84 15.77 24.49
C LEU A 18 -7.47 14.42 24.12
N LEU A 19 -8.80 14.32 24.09
CA LEU A 19 -9.52 13.11 23.70
C LEU A 19 -9.20 12.70 22.26
N PHE A 20 -9.13 13.65 21.33
CA PHE A 20 -8.74 13.40 19.95
C PHE A 20 -7.30 12.87 19.87
N GLY A 21 -6.35 13.49 20.59
CA GLY A 21 -4.97 13.05 20.64
C GLY A 21 -4.82 11.63 21.22
N VAL A 22 -5.50 11.32 22.32
CA VAL A 22 -5.52 9.97 22.92
C VAL A 22 -6.14 8.97 21.95
N ALA A 23 -7.24 9.32 21.28
CA ALA A 23 -7.90 8.46 20.31
C ALA A 23 -7.01 8.16 19.08
N VAL A 24 -6.17 9.10 18.65
CA VAL A 24 -5.18 8.89 17.58
C VAL A 24 -4.01 8.03 18.07
N ALA A 25 -3.49 8.29 19.28
CA ALA A 25 -2.36 7.54 19.84
C ALA A 25 -2.70 6.07 20.17
N LEU A 26 -3.98 5.78 20.44
CA LEU A 26 -4.48 4.43 20.70
C LEU A 26 -5.00 3.72 19.44
N ARG A 27 -4.83 4.29 18.23
CA ARG A 27 -5.15 3.55 17.00
C ARG A 27 -4.16 2.41 16.84
N ASP A 28 -4.71 1.22 16.72
CA ASP A 28 -3.94 0.04 16.42
C ASP A 28 -3.73 -0.05 14.90
N ASP A 29 -2.57 0.42 14.43
CA ASP A 29 -2.15 0.29 13.03
C ASP A 29 -1.45 -1.05 12.78
N THR A 30 -1.79 -2.10 13.54
CA THR A 30 -1.17 -3.42 13.38
C THR A 30 -1.36 -3.91 11.95
N VAL A 31 -0.25 -3.90 11.21
CA VAL A 31 -0.14 -4.59 9.94
C VAL A 31 -0.35 -6.08 10.23
N PRO A 32 -1.39 -6.72 9.63
CA PRO A 32 -1.63 -8.14 9.86
C PRO A 32 -0.35 -8.94 9.58
N THR A 33 -0.01 -9.84 10.50
CA THR A 33 1.14 -10.74 10.28
C THR A 33 0.90 -11.55 9.01
N PRO A 34 1.77 -11.45 7.99
CA PRO A 34 1.58 -12.17 6.74
C PRO A 34 1.56 -13.68 6.98
N ALA A 35 0.73 -14.39 6.20
CA ALA A 35 0.73 -15.86 6.21
C ALA A 35 2.13 -16.42 5.86
N PRO A 36 2.47 -17.66 6.26
CA PRO A 36 3.84 -18.19 6.13
C PRO A 36 4.44 -18.24 4.72
N ARG A 37 3.64 -18.09 3.65
CA ARG A 37 4.10 -17.99 2.23
C ARG A 37 3.11 -17.16 1.40
N PRO A 38 3.11 -15.82 1.51
CA PRO A 38 2.12 -14.99 0.82
C PRO A 38 2.30 -15.06 -0.70
N ALA A 39 3.53 -15.25 -1.18
CA ALA A 39 3.82 -15.39 -2.60
C ALA A 39 3.26 -16.67 -3.25
N ALA A 40 3.06 -17.75 -2.47
CA ALA A 40 2.51 -19.00 -3.04
C ALA A 40 1.06 -18.83 -3.52
N ALA A 41 0.29 -17.95 -2.87
CA ALA A 41 -1.06 -17.62 -3.30
C ALA A 41 -1.06 -16.93 -4.68
N LEU A 42 -0.03 -16.13 -4.99
CA LEU A 42 0.07 -15.42 -6.26
C LEU A 42 0.06 -16.38 -7.46
N PHE A 43 0.71 -17.54 -7.34
CA PHE A 43 0.78 -18.55 -8.40
C PHE A 43 -0.55 -19.25 -8.69
N THR A 44 -1.59 -19.05 -7.86
CA THR A 44 -2.94 -19.57 -8.13
C THR A 44 -3.80 -18.63 -8.98
N HIS A 45 -3.29 -17.42 -9.27
CA HIS A 45 -4.02 -16.41 -10.03
C HIS A 45 -3.69 -16.43 -11.52
N THR A 46 -4.66 -15.93 -12.30
CA THR A 46 -4.56 -15.65 -13.73
C THR A 46 -4.89 -14.18 -13.92
N PHE A 47 -4.03 -13.47 -14.64
CA PHE A 47 -4.24 -12.06 -15.00
C PHE A 47 -4.26 -11.94 -16.51
N ASN A 48 -4.93 -10.91 -17.04
CA ASN A 48 -4.84 -10.63 -18.46
C ASN A 48 -3.59 -9.80 -18.74
N ASP A 49 -2.91 -10.08 -19.85
CA ASP A 49 -1.87 -9.20 -20.37
C ASP A 49 -2.46 -7.95 -21.05
N ALA A 50 -1.59 -7.13 -21.64
CA ALA A 50 -1.97 -5.89 -22.30
C ALA A 50 -2.91 -6.10 -23.52
N ASP A 51 -2.91 -7.30 -24.11
CA ASP A 51 -3.78 -7.65 -25.23
C ASP A 51 -5.09 -8.32 -24.77
N GLY A 52 -5.28 -8.45 -23.45
CA GLY A 52 -6.45 -9.10 -22.86
C GLY A 52 -6.36 -10.62 -22.80
N THR A 53 -5.20 -11.20 -23.13
CA THR A 53 -5.01 -12.65 -23.13
C THR A 53 -4.80 -13.15 -21.70
N PRO A 54 -5.52 -14.20 -21.25
CA PRO A 54 -5.32 -14.77 -19.92
C PRO A 54 -3.93 -15.40 -19.77
N GLN A 55 -3.18 -14.94 -18.77
CA GLN A 55 -1.85 -15.40 -18.40
C GLN A 55 -1.87 -15.97 -16.98
N PRO A 56 -1.81 -17.30 -16.80
CA PRO A 56 -1.69 -17.89 -15.48
C PRO A 56 -0.31 -17.58 -14.89
N ILE A 57 -0.23 -17.08 -13.65
CA ILE A 57 1.07 -16.77 -13.02
C ILE A 57 1.92 -18.03 -12.82
N ALA A 58 1.27 -19.18 -12.65
CA ALA A 58 1.92 -20.48 -12.57
C ALA A 58 2.87 -20.79 -13.74
N GLN A 59 2.75 -20.13 -14.89
CA GLN A 59 3.64 -20.37 -16.03
C GLN A 59 5.11 -19.99 -15.75
N TRP A 60 5.37 -19.11 -14.77
CA TRP A 60 6.72 -18.68 -14.38
C TRP A 60 7.26 -19.41 -13.15
N HIS A 61 6.65 -20.54 -12.76
CA HIS A 61 7.13 -21.32 -11.62
C HIS A 61 8.57 -21.78 -11.82
N GLY A 62 9.40 -21.64 -10.79
CA GLY A 62 10.82 -22.04 -10.84
C GLY A 62 11.75 -20.98 -11.45
N HIS A 63 11.21 -19.85 -11.93
CA HIS A 63 11.98 -18.69 -12.34
C HIS A 63 11.95 -17.62 -11.25
N TRP A 64 12.98 -16.77 -11.22
CA TRP A 64 12.93 -15.54 -10.45
C TRP A 64 11.87 -14.62 -11.06
N LEU A 65 10.86 -14.26 -10.26
CA LEU A 65 9.76 -13.39 -10.69
C LEU A 65 9.83 -12.05 -9.97
N LEU A 66 10.08 -10.98 -10.73
CA LEU A 66 9.96 -9.61 -10.27
C LEU A 66 8.57 -9.08 -10.62
N VAL A 67 7.77 -8.71 -9.61
CA VAL A 67 6.43 -8.13 -9.79
C VAL A 67 6.50 -6.64 -9.48
N ASN A 68 6.20 -5.82 -10.50
CA ASN A 68 6.16 -4.37 -10.37
C ASN A 68 4.71 -3.86 -10.47
N PHE A 69 4.25 -3.14 -9.44
CA PHE A 69 2.93 -2.48 -9.45
C PHE A 69 3.10 -1.04 -9.93
N TRP A 70 2.60 -0.75 -11.12
CA TRP A 70 2.75 0.57 -11.75
C TRP A 70 1.47 1.00 -12.45
N ALA A 71 1.44 2.25 -12.89
CA ALA A 71 0.37 2.80 -13.71
C ALA A 71 0.93 3.89 -14.63
N THR A 72 0.21 4.19 -15.71
CA THR A 72 0.62 5.20 -16.72
C THR A 72 0.70 6.62 -16.15
N TRP A 73 0.02 6.89 -15.04
CA TRP A 73 0.07 8.17 -14.33
C TRP A 73 1.12 8.21 -13.21
N CYS A 74 1.81 7.10 -12.94
CA CYS A 74 2.90 7.06 -11.97
C CYS A 74 4.21 7.49 -12.65
N ALA A 75 4.50 8.80 -12.63
CA ALA A 75 5.72 9.36 -13.22
C ALA A 75 7.02 8.63 -12.80
N PRO A 76 7.32 8.43 -11.50
CA PRO A 76 8.56 7.74 -11.12
C PRO A 76 8.59 6.27 -11.58
N CYS A 77 7.45 5.58 -11.63
CA CYS A 77 7.39 4.21 -12.12
C CYS A 77 7.74 4.12 -13.62
N VAL A 78 7.32 5.11 -14.41
CA VAL A 78 7.61 5.18 -15.86
C VAL A 78 9.08 5.49 -16.09
N GLU A 79 9.68 6.36 -15.26
CA GLU A 79 11.10 6.69 -15.30
C GLU A 79 12.00 5.47 -15.03
N GLU A 80 11.57 4.53 -14.18
CA GLU A 80 12.31 3.30 -13.83
C GLU A 80 12.21 2.18 -14.89
N MET A 81 11.16 2.19 -15.71
CA MET A 81 10.88 1.10 -16.66
C MET A 81 12.06 0.73 -17.59
N PRO A 82 12.84 1.66 -18.16
CA PRO A 82 13.98 1.32 -19.02
C PRO A 82 15.03 0.45 -18.30
N ASP A 83 15.27 0.72 -17.02
CA ASP A 83 16.23 -0.04 -16.22
C ASP A 83 15.70 -1.46 -15.94
N LEU A 84 14.41 -1.58 -15.62
CA LEU A 84 13.75 -2.88 -15.46
C LEU A 84 13.77 -3.72 -16.74
N GLN A 85 13.65 -3.08 -17.92
CA GLN A 85 13.77 -3.79 -19.20
C GLN A 85 15.19 -4.30 -19.43
N THR A 86 16.20 -3.52 -19.02
CA THR A 86 17.61 -3.94 -19.07
C THR A 86 17.83 -5.17 -18.21
N VAL A 87 17.39 -5.13 -16.94
CA VAL A 87 17.48 -6.28 -16.02
C VAL A 87 16.75 -7.49 -16.58
N ARG A 88 15.55 -7.32 -17.14
CA ARG A 88 14.84 -8.43 -17.80
C ARG A 88 15.69 -9.05 -18.90
N GLY A 89 16.34 -8.25 -19.74
CA GLY A 89 17.18 -8.75 -20.84
C GLY A 89 18.42 -9.52 -20.37
N GLU A 90 18.98 -9.18 -19.21
CA GLU A 90 20.16 -9.87 -18.64
C GLU A 90 19.84 -11.22 -18.01
N TYR A 91 18.61 -11.40 -17.49
CA TYR A 91 18.20 -12.57 -16.71
C TYR A 91 17.02 -13.37 -17.32
N ALA A 92 16.64 -13.07 -18.57
CA ALA A 92 15.54 -13.72 -19.29
C ALA A 92 15.84 -15.18 -19.66
#